data_AF-A0AB74IHP8-F1
#
_entry.id   AF-A0AB74IHP8-F1
#
_cell.length_a   1.000
_cell.length_b   1.000
_cell.length_c   1.000
_cell.angle_alpha   90.00
_cell.angle_beta   90.00
_cell.angle_gamma   90.00
#
_symmetry.space_group_name_H-M   'P 1'
#
loop_
_entity.id
_entity.type
_entity.pdbx_description
1 polymer ?
#
loop_
_entity_poly.entity_id
_entity_poly.type
_entity_poly.pdbx_seq_one_letter_code
_entity_poly.pdbx_strand_id
1 'polypeptide(L)'
;MAKIPGLVAAGIIYGNYVNAINAYEGHGIRTVPPSPTATAGIFCTYPQAYMTKASMFFSEFIASTILMFTIFALKDDTNNGVSQGGGNWFPLGLFFLIFGIGACFGVETGYAINLARDFGPRLMSYALGYGHEVWSAGGYYFWIPMVAPFCGCVFGGILYDAFIYTGPSPLNTEWLGLKDVMHPRQAIDERLRVQRKEGIV
;
A
#
# COMPACT_ATOMS: atom_id res chain seq x y z
N MET A 1 -1.03 12.42 8.72
CA MET A 1 -1.35 11.74 10.00
C MET A 1 -1.06 10.23 9.98
N ALA A 2 -1.33 9.48 8.89
CA ALA A 2 -1.22 8.00 8.88
C ALA A 2 0.18 7.37 9.09
N LYS A 3 1.28 8.14 9.11
CA LYS A 3 2.65 7.62 9.29
C LYS A 3 3.07 7.43 10.75
N ILE A 4 2.45 8.19 11.66
CA ILE A 4 2.77 8.20 13.09
C ILE A 4 2.42 6.86 13.78
N PRO A 5 1.27 6.23 13.49
CA PRO A 5 0.93 4.94 14.09
C PRO A 5 1.94 3.83 13.76
N GLY A 6 2.43 3.76 12.51
CA GLY A 6 3.42 2.77 12.10
C GLY A 6 4.76 2.92 12.82
N LEU A 7 5.20 4.16 13.03
CA LEU A 7 6.41 4.47 13.79
C LEU A 7 6.27 4.05 15.26
N VAL A 8 5.15 4.38 15.90
CA VAL A 8 4.89 4.00 17.31
C VAL A 8 4.77 2.48 17.45
N ALA A 9 4.05 1.82 16.55
CA ALA A 9 3.91 0.37 16.56
C ALA A 9 5.28 -0.33 16.44
N ALA A 10 6.16 0.14 15.55
CA ALA A 10 7.51 -0.39 15.43
C ALA A 10 8.31 -0.25 16.74
N GLY A 11 8.18 0.88 17.46
CA GLY A 11 8.82 1.07 18.76
C GLY A 11 8.30 0.11 19.84
N ILE A 12 6.99 -0.13 19.87
CA ILE A 12 6.36 -1.09 20.79
C ILE A 12 6.86 -2.50 20.50
N ILE A 13 6.87 -2.92 19.24
CA ILE A 13 7.38 -4.24 18.83
C ILE A 13 8.86 -4.37 19.17
N TYR A 14 9.67 -3.35 18.92
CA TYR A 14 11.08 -3.36 19.33
C TYR A 14 11.24 -3.55 20.84
N GLY A 15 10.50 -2.79 21.66
CA GLY A 15 10.52 -2.93 23.11
C GLY A 15 10.17 -4.35 23.57
N ASN A 16 9.18 -4.97 22.94
CA ASN A 16 8.79 -6.35 23.23
C ASN A 16 9.87 -7.37 22.82
N TYR A 17 10.54 -7.18 21.69
CA TYR A 17 11.50 -8.13 21.12
C TYR A 17 12.98 -7.80 21.40
N VAL A 18 13.30 -6.75 22.16
CA VAL A 18 14.69 -6.29 22.36
C VAL A 18 15.62 -7.39 22.86
N ASN A 19 15.14 -8.26 23.75
CA ASN A 19 15.93 -9.38 24.27
C ASN A 19 16.15 -10.47 23.21
N ALA A 20 15.14 -10.76 22.38
CA ALA A 20 15.27 -11.72 21.28
C ALA A 20 16.20 -11.20 20.18
N ILE A 21 16.09 -9.91 19.85
CA ILE A 21 16.98 -9.22 18.90
C ILE A 21 18.42 -9.27 19.42
N ASN A 22 18.64 -8.92 20.69
CA ASN A 22 19.98 -9.01 21.30
C ASN A 22 20.53 -10.44 21.33
N ALA A 23 19.69 -11.46 21.50
CA ALA A 23 20.12 -12.86 21.46
C ALA A 23 20.50 -13.32 20.05
N TYR A 24 19.85 -12.78 19.00
CA TYR A 24 20.07 -13.17 17.61
C TYR A 24 21.21 -12.38 16.94
N GLU A 25 21.26 -11.05 17.13
CA GLU A 25 22.26 -10.16 16.53
C GLU A 25 23.47 -9.93 17.42
N GLY A 26 23.34 -10.12 18.73
CA GLY A 26 24.28 -9.67 19.75
C GLY A 26 23.81 -8.42 20.47
N HIS A 27 24.31 -8.21 21.68
CA HIS A 27 23.86 -7.12 22.55
C HIS A 27 24.21 -5.75 21.95
N GLY A 28 23.20 -4.92 21.72
CA GLY A 28 23.38 -3.57 21.14
C GLY A 28 23.72 -3.55 19.65
N ILE A 29 23.71 -4.70 18.97
CA ILE A 29 23.98 -4.82 17.53
C ILE A 29 22.66 -4.77 16.77
N ARG A 30 22.57 -3.93 15.74
CA ARG A 30 21.37 -3.76 14.91
C ARG A 30 21.78 -3.80 13.45
N THR A 31 21.43 -4.87 12.74
CA THR A 31 21.92 -5.13 11.39
C THR A 31 20.81 -5.14 10.35
N VAL A 32 21.19 -4.77 9.14
CA VAL A 32 20.32 -4.61 7.98
C VAL A 32 20.72 -5.65 6.91
N PRO A 33 19.80 -6.16 6.09
CA PRO A 33 20.16 -7.03 4.98
C PRO A 33 21.22 -6.37 4.08
N PRO A 34 22.23 -7.11 3.59
CA PRO A 34 22.29 -8.58 3.52
C PRO A 34 23.00 -9.28 4.69
N SER A 35 23.16 -8.62 5.86
CA SER A 35 23.73 -9.28 7.04
C SER A 35 23.01 -10.60 7.35
N PRO A 36 23.73 -11.71 7.66
CA PRO A 36 23.12 -13.01 7.94
C PRO A 36 22.27 -13.00 9.22
N THR A 37 22.50 -12.03 10.12
CA THR A 37 21.75 -11.84 11.36
C THR A 37 20.79 -10.65 11.27
N ALA A 38 20.52 -10.10 10.08
CA ALA A 38 19.70 -8.91 9.92
C ALA A 38 18.29 -9.03 10.53
N THR A 39 17.98 -8.18 11.51
CA THR A 39 16.61 -8.09 12.08
C THR A 39 15.84 -6.84 11.62
N ALA A 40 16.46 -5.94 10.84
CA ALA A 40 15.76 -4.75 10.33
C ALA A 40 14.49 -5.08 9.53
N GLY A 41 14.45 -6.29 8.93
CA GLY A 41 13.32 -6.84 8.18
C GLY A 41 12.05 -7.09 9.02
N ILE A 42 12.15 -7.10 10.36
CA ILE A 42 10.99 -7.17 11.26
C ILE A 42 10.14 -5.91 11.13
N PHE A 43 10.77 -4.76 10.87
CA PHE A 43 10.12 -3.45 10.91
C PHE A 43 9.68 -2.98 9.52
N CYS A 44 10.55 -3.11 8.53
CA CYS A 44 10.33 -2.60 7.17
C CYS A 44 10.85 -3.59 6.14
N THR A 45 10.46 -3.42 4.88
CA THR A 45 10.77 -4.41 3.85
C THR A 45 12.13 -4.17 3.23
N TYR A 46 12.77 -5.26 2.81
CA TYR A 46 14.02 -5.26 2.05
C TYR A 46 13.88 -6.28 0.92
N PRO A 47 14.42 -6.01 -0.27
CA PRO A 47 14.27 -6.89 -1.40
C PRO A 47 15.28 -8.05 -1.30
N GLN A 48 14.96 -9.15 -1.96
CA GLN A 48 15.92 -10.26 -2.12
C GLN A 48 17.14 -9.82 -2.93
N ALA A 49 18.29 -10.41 -2.62
CA ALA A 49 19.58 -10.02 -3.21
C ALA A 49 19.64 -10.19 -4.74
N TYR A 50 18.86 -11.12 -5.31
CA TYR A 50 18.82 -11.37 -6.75
C TYR A 50 17.90 -10.41 -7.52
N MET A 51 17.15 -9.55 -6.84
CA MET A 51 16.17 -8.68 -7.48
C MET A 51 16.86 -7.50 -8.18
N THR A 52 16.39 -7.16 -9.38
CA THR A 52 16.77 -5.90 -10.03
C THR A 52 15.83 -4.77 -9.58
N LYS A 53 16.26 -3.51 -9.65
CA LYS A 53 15.39 -2.36 -9.28
C LYS A 53 14.08 -2.32 -10.08
N ALA A 54 14.13 -2.68 -11.37
CA ALA A 54 12.94 -2.74 -12.21
C ALA A 54 11.98 -3.84 -11.74
N SER A 55 12.49 -5.04 -11.43
CA SER A 55 11.70 -6.14 -10.88
C SER A 55 11.12 -5.80 -9.51
N MET A 56 11.88 -5.13 -8.63
CA MET A 56 11.39 -4.67 -7.33
C MET A 56 10.20 -3.72 -7.49
N PHE A 57 10.32 -2.72 -8.38
CA PHE A 57 9.25 -1.79 -8.67
C PHE A 57 8.02 -2.50 -9.24
N PHE A 58 8.22 -3.40 -10.19
CA PHE A 58 7.13 -4.12 -10.84
C PHE A 58 6.38 -5.05 -9.88
N SER A 59 7.09 -5.73 -8.98
CA SER A 59 6.50 -6.60 -7.96
C SER A 59 5.58 -5.80 -7.02
N GLU A 60 6.06 -4.68 -6.47
CA GLU A 60 5.26 -3.78 -5.63
C GLU A 60 4.09 -3.14 -6.38
N PHE A 61 4.30 -2.78 -7.65
CA PHE A 61 3.27 -2.22 -8.52
C PHE A 61 2.13 -3.21 -8.75
N ILE A 62 2.42 -4.46 -9.12
CA ILE A 62 1.40 -5.49 -9.35
C ILE A 62 0.66 -5.80 -8.07
N ALA A 63 1.37 -6.04 -6.97
CA ALA A 63 0.76 -6.38 -5.69
C ALA A 63 -0.22 -5.28 -5.23
N SER A 64 0.16 -4.01 -5.40
CA SER A 64 -0.69 -2.86 -5.05
C SER A 64 -1.83 -2.64 -6.03
N THR A 65 -1.63 -2.96 -7.32
CA THR A 65 -2.69 -2.94 -8.34
C THR A 65 -3.79 -3.94 -7.98
N ILE A 66 -3.42 -5.18 -7.67
CA ILE A 66 -4.35 -6.23 -7.25
C ILE A 66 -5.06 -5.83 -5.96
N LEU A 67 -4.30 -5.34 -4.97
CA LEU A 67 -4.85 -4.86 -3.71
C LEU A 67 -5.97 -3.83 -3.94
N MET A 68 -5.69 -2.78 -4.72
CA MET A 68 -6.64 -1.69 -4.89
C MET A 68 -7.84 -2.08 -5.77
N PHE A 69 -7.59 -2.82 -6.84
CA PHE A 69 -8.65 -3.37 -7.71
C PHE A 69 -9.64 -4.20 -6.89
N THR A 70 -9.14 -5.12 -6.05
CA THR A 70 -10.00 -5.97 -5.23
C THR A 70 -10.66 -5.23 -4.08
N ILE A 71 -10.00 -4.22 -3.48
CA ILE A 71 -10.65 -3.37 -2.47
C ILE A 71 -11.89 -2.67 -3.06
N PHE A 72 -11.78 -2.12 -4.27
CA PHE A 72 -12.94 -1.53 -4.94
C PHE A 72 -14.01 -2.57 -5.26
N ALA A 73 -13.61 -3.74 -5.79
CA ALA A 73 -14.54 -4.83 -6.03
C ALA A 73 -15.30 -5.30 -4.79
N LEU A 74 -14.64 -5.32 -3.62
CA LEU A 74 -15.22 -5.70 -2.33
C LEU A 74 -16.12 -4.60 -1.73
N LYS A 75 -15.91 -3.34 -2.12
CA LYS A 75 -16.60 -2.20 -1.53
C LYS A 75 -17.71 -1.62 -2.42
N ASP A 76 -17.75 -2.00 -3.69
CA ASP A 76 -18.80 -1.63 -4.61
C ASP A 76 -20.07 -2.45 -4.34
N ASP A 77 -21.10 -1.78 -3.80
CA ASP A 77 -22.40 -2.38 -3.51
C ASP A 77 -23.21 -2.71 -4.80
N THR A 78 -22.78 -2.21 -5.96
CA THR A 78 -23.40 -2.52 -7.27
C THR A 78 -22.80 -3.78 -7.92
N ASN A 79 -21.68 -4.28 -7.39
CA ASN A 79 -21.04 -5.48 -7.89
C ASN A 79 -21.79 -6.73 -7.39
N ASN A 80 -22.36 -7.50 -8.32
CA ASN A 80 -23.20 -8.68 -8.05
C ASN A 80 -22.57 -9.78 -7.16
N GLY A 81 -21.25 -9.76 -6.96
CA GLY A 81 -20.51 -10.70 -6.10
C GLY A 81 -20.46 -10.30 -4.61
N VAL A 82 -20.79 -9.06 -4.27
CA VAL A 82 -20.86 -8.60 -2.88
C VAL A 82 -22.30 -8.85 -2.42
N SER A 83 -22.50 -9.86 -1.57
CA SER A 83 -23.80 -10.02 -0.92
C SER A 83 -24.18 -8.69 -0.27
N GLN A 84 -25.46 -8.36 -0.17
CA GLN A 84 -25.93 -7.16 0.54
C GLN A 84 -25.50 -7.11 2.04
N GLY A 85 -24.69 -8.09 2.51
CA GLY A 85 -23.91 -8.09 3.74
C GLY A 85 -22.43 -7.68 3.58
N GLY A 86 -22.03 -7.04 2.47
CA GLY A 86 -20.67 -6.59 2.14
C GLY A 86 -20.05 -5.72 3.23
N GLY A 87 -20.84 -4.98 4.00
CA GLY A 87 -20.35 -4.19 5.13
C GLY A 87 -19.70 -5.04 6.24
N ASN A 88 -20.31 -6.16 6.62
CA ASN A 88 -19.85 -6.94 7.79
C ASN A 88 -18.68 -7.88 7.47
N TRP A 89 -18.61 -8.40 6.24
CA TRP A 89 -17.57 -9.34 5.83
C TRP A 89 -16.37 -8.68 5.14
N PHE A 90 -16.46 -7.39 4.81
CA PHE A 90 -15.35 -6.64 4.21
C PHE A 90 -14.01 -6.81 4.94
N PRO A 91 -13.93 -6.73 6.29
CA PRO A 91 -12.66 -6.94 6.99
C PRO A 91 -12.06 -8.33 6.77
N LEU A 92 -12.90 -9.37 6.70
CA LEU A 92 -12.45 -10.74 6.46
C LEU A 92 -12.00 -10.94 5.00
N GLY A 93 -12.72 -10.36 4.03
CA GLY A 93 -12.31 -10.35 2.63
C GLY A 93 -10.97 -9.63 2.44
N LEU A 94 -10.80 -8.48 3.10
CA LEU A 94 -9.54 -7.73 3.10
C LEU A 94 -8.40 -8.52 3.74
N PHE A 95 -8.66 -9.27 4.81
CA PHE A 95 -7.68 -10.17 5.43
C PHE A 95 -7.19 -11.22 4.44
N PHE A 96 -8.10 -11.94 3.76
CA PHE A 96 -7.71 -12.97 2.79
C PHE A 96 -6.99 -12.38 1.57
N LEU A 97 -7.38 -11.18 1.14
CA LEU A 97 -6.68 -10.46 0.08
C LEU A 97 -5.22 -10.16 0.46
N ILE A 98 -5.00 -9.55 1.63
CA ILE A 98 -3.65 -9.22 2.10
C ILE A 98 -2.83 -10.50 2.33
N PHE A 99 -3.45 -11.54 2.90
CA PHE A 99 -2.82 -12.85 3.09
C PHE A 99 -2.39 -13.47 1.76
N GLY A 100 -3.27 -13.48 0.75
CA GLY A 100 -2.97 -14.01 -0.59
C GLY A 100 -1.84 -13.25 -1.27
N ILE A 101 -1.84 -11.91 -1.18
CA ILE A 101 -0.74 -11.08 -1.71
C ILE A 101 0.57 -11.43 -1.00
N GLY A 102 0.56 -11.54 0.32
CA GLY A 102 1.74 -11.93 1.10
C GLY A 102 2.27 -13.32 0.72
N ALA A 103 1.38 -14.29 0.50
CA ALA A 103 1.75 -15.65 0.12
C ALA A 103 2.31 -15.74 -1.31
N CYS A 104 1.78 -14.96 -2.26
CA CYS A 104 2.17 -15.04 -3.68
C CYS A 104 3.29 -14.08 -4.07
N PHE A 105 3.29 -12.86 -3.53
CA PHE A 105 4.21 -11.77 -3.92
C PHE A 105 5.19 -11.39 -2.81
N GLY A 106 5.08 -12.00 -1.63
CA GLY A 106 5.85 -11.54 -0.48
C GLY A 106 7.32 -11.92 -0.46
N VAL A 107 7.73 -12.96 -1.19
CA VAL A 107 9.11 -13.46 -1.15
C VAL A 107 10.11 -12.45 -1.72
N GLU A 108 9.73 -11.77 -2.81
CA GLU A 108 10.64 -10.93 -3.58
C GLU A 108 11.00 -9.62 -2.88
N THR A 109 9.98 -8.89 -2.40
CA THR A 109 10.12 -7.52 -1.85
C THR A 109 9.48 -7.35 -0.48
N GLY A 110 8.87 -8.39 0.10
CA GLY A 110 8.19 -8.31 1.39
C GLY A 110 6.80 -7.67 1.33
N TYR A 111 6.19 -7.60 0.13
CA TYR A 111 4.85 -7.06 -0.13
C TYR A 111 4.61 -5.75 0.63
N ALA A 112 5.43 -4.73 0.36
CA ALA A 112 5.37 -3.46 1.07
C ALA A 112 3.98 -2.84 0.94
N ILE A 113 3.45 -2.74 -0.30
CA ILE A 113 2.10 -2.36 -0.75
C ILE A 113 1.50 -1.07 -0.13
N ASN A 114 2.23 -0.43 0.77
CA ASN A 114 1.77 0.65 1.60
C ASN A 114 2.96 1.45 2.15
N LEU A 115 2.99 2.74 1.81
CA LEU A 115 4.02 3.66 2.26
C LEU A 115 4.11 3.78 3.78
N ALA A 116 2.97 3.81 4.49
CA ALA A 116 2.94 3.95 5.95
C ALA A 116 3.44 2.68 6.66
N ARG A 117 3.19 1.49 6.07
CA ARG A 117 3.72 0.21 6.56
C ARG A 117 5.24 0.17 6.49
N ASP A 118 5.84 0.77 5.46
CA ASP A 118 7.29 0.70 5.28
C ASP A 118 8.02 1.90 5.91
N PHE A 119 7.64 3.12 5.55
CA PHE A 119 8.39 4.33 5.89
C PHE A 119 8.42 4.64 7.39
N GLY A 120 7.28 4.49 8.07
CA GLY A 120 7.18 4.78 9.52
C GLY A 120 8.10 3.87 10.35
N PRO A 121 7.98 2.54 10.19
CA PRO A 121 8.89 1.59 10.82
C PRO A 121 10.35 1.72 10.39
N ARG A 122 10.63 2.09 9.12
CA ARG A 122 12.01 2.34 8.66
C ARG A 122 12.64 3.55 9.35
N LEU A 123 11.87 4.61 9.57
CA LEU A 123 12.33 5.76 10.34
C LEU A 123 12.56 5.38 11.82
N MET A 124 11.71 4.53 12.39
CA MET A 124 11.93 3.99 13.73
C MET A 124 13.19 3.13 13.80
N SER A 125 13.40 2.20 12.87
CA SER A 125 14.62 1.37 12.86
C SER A 125 15.89 2.23 12.74
N TYR A 126 15.86 3.29 11.93
CA TYR A 126 16.94 4.28 11.90
C TYR A 126 17.20 4.89 13.29
N ALA A 127 16.15 5.35 13.97
CA ALA A 127 16.25 5.94 15.31
C ALA A 127 16.71 4.94 16.40
N LEU A 128 16.41 3.65 16.22
CA LEU A 128 16.81 2.57 17.13
C LEU A 128 18.26 2.10 16.95
N GLY A 129 18.99 2.67 15.99
CA GLY A 129 20.42 2.40 15.80
C GLY A 129 20.76 1.35 14.74
N TYR A 130 19.83 1.00 13.83
CA TYR A 130 20.12 0.12 12.68
C TYR A 130 21.04 0.75 11.61
N GLY A 131 21.46 2.01 11.80
CA GLY A 131 22.42 2.68 10.93
C GLY A 131 21.79 3.24 9.64
N HIS A 132 22.62 3.89 8.83
CA HIS A 132 22.18 4.50 7.56
C HIS A 132 21.83 3.47 6.48
N GLU A 133 22.25 2.22 6.68
CA GLU A 133 22.02 1.07 5.83
C GLU A 133 20.53 0.80 5.60
N VAL A 134 19.66 1.18 6.55
CA VAL A 134 18.20 1.11 6.38
C VAL A 134 17.69 1.89 5.17
N TRP A 135 18.45 2.88 4.69
CA TRP A 135 18.10 3.69 3.52
C TRP A 135 18.85 3.25 2.25
N SER A 136 20.06 2.70 2.36
CA SER A 136 20.89 2.33 1.21
C SER A 136 20.77 0.86 0.80
N ALA A 137 20.29 -0.03 1.69
CA ALA A 137 20.11 -1.45 1.42
C ALA A 137 19.20 -1.69 0.20
N GLY A 138 19.48 -2.79 -0.52
CA GLY A 138 18.77 -3.13 -1.76
C GLY A 138 18.99 -2.13 -2.90
N GLY A 139 20.08 -1.35 -2.87
CA GLY A 139 20.36 -0.33 -3.87
C GLY A 139 19.41 0.86 -3.78
N TYR A 140 19.27 1.41 -2.56
CA TYR A 140 18.29 2.45 -2.20
C TYR A 140 16.84 1.99 -2.38
N TYR A 141 16.50 0.80 -1.90
CA TYR A 141 15.16 0.23 -2.07
C TYR A 141 14.05 1.07 -1.41
N PHE A 142 14.34 1.84 -0.36
CA PHE A 142 13.36 2.56 0.46
C PHE A 142 12.34 3.40 -0.32
N TRP A 143 12.70 3.96 -1.48
CA TRP A 143 11.78 4.77 -2.28
C TRP A 143 10.77 3.95 -3.09
N ILE A 144 11.06 2.68 -3.37
CA ILE A 144 10.19 1.81 -4.17
C ILE A 144 8.87 1.56 -3.44
N PRO A 145 8.83 1.13 -2.16
CA PRO A 145 7.61 1.06 -1.35
C PRO A 145 6.81 2.36 -1.22
N MET A 146 7.40 3.51 -1.55
CA MET A 146 6.72 4.80 -1.50
C MET A 146 6.03 5.14 -2.83
N VAL A 147 6.70 4.86 -3.95
CA VAL A 147 6.25 5.29 -5.28
C VAL A 147 5.47 4.16 -5.99
N ALA A 148 6.00 2.94 -5.99
CA ALA A 148 5.39 1.84 -6.74
C ALA A 148 3.97 1.51 -6.25
N PRO A 149 3.69 1.44 -4.92
CA PRO A 149 2.33 1.23 -4.44
C PRO A 149 1.36 2.35 -4.81
N PHE A 150 1.81 3.61 -4.81
CA PHE A 150 0.96 4.73 -5.22
C PHE A 150 0.55 4.57 -6.69
N CYS A 151 1.52 4.31 -7.58
CA CYS A 151 1.25 4.07 -8.99
C CYS A 151 0.35 2.83 -9.21
N GLY A 152 0.61 1.74 -8.48
CA GLY A 152 -0.17 0.51 -8.56
C GLY A 152 -1.61 0.71 -8.10
N CYS A 153 -1.84 1.40 -6.98
CA CYS A 153 -3.19 1.67 -6.49
C CYS A 153 -3.99 2.53 -7.47
N VAL A 154 -3.39 3.59 -8.04
CA VAL A 154 -4.04 4.41 -9.07
C VAL A 154 -4.41 3.56 -10.28
N PHE A 155 -3.47 2.74 -10.76
CA PHE A 155 -3.69 1.87 -11.91
C PHE A 155 -4.76 0.80 -11.64
N GLY A 156 -4.73 0.15 -10.48
CA GLY A 156 -5.75 -0.83 -10.06
C GLY A 156 -7.15 -0.22 -9.97
N GLY A 157 -7.23 1.04 -9.51
CA GLY A 157 -8.48 1.79 -9.52
C GLY A 157 -9.01 2.07 -10.92
N ILE A 158 -8.13 2.51 -11.82
CA ILE A 158 -8.46 2.73 -13.24
C ILE A 158 -8.93 1.42 -13.89
N LEU A 159 -8.25 0.29 -13.63
CA LEU A 159 -8.66 -1.00 -14.17
C LEU A 159 -10.04 -1.44 -13.66
N TYR A 160 -10.31 -1.26 -12.37
CA TYR A 160 -11.61 -1.63 -11.81
C TYR A 160 -12.73 -0.80 -12.45
N ASP A 161 -12.52 0.50 -12.56
CA ASP A 161 -13.46 1.43 -13.14
C ASP A 161 -13.70 1.15 -14.63
N ALA A 162 -12.64 0.86 -15.39
CA ALA A 162 -12.73 0.59 -16.82
C ALA A 162 -13.41 -0.76 -17.17
N PHE A 163 -13.27 -1.79 -16.33
CA PHE A 163 -13.71 -3.15 -16.67
C PHE A 163 -14.92 -3.65 -15.89
N ILE A 164 -15.19 -3.14 -14.69
CA ILE A 164 -16.20 -3.70 -13.78
C ILE A 164 -17.21 -2.65 -13.34
N TYR A 165 -16.75 -1.46 -12.94
CA TYR A 165 -17.64 -0.43 -12.39
C TYR A 165 -18.64 0.06 -13.45
N THR A 166 -19.91 0.14 -13.06
CA THR A 166 -20.99 0.60 -13.96
C THR A 166 -21.63 1.91 -13.51
N GLY A 167 -21.19 2.45 -12.37
CA GLY A 167 -21.68 3.70 -11.84
C GLY A 167 -21.07 4.96 -12.49
N PRO A 168 -21.43 6.15 -11.99
CA PRO A 168 -20.88 7.41 -12.47
C PRO A 168 -19.41 7.55 -12.04
N SER A 169 -18.50 7.54 -13.00
CA SER A 169 -17.08 7.79 -12.77
C SER A 169 -16.49 8.70 -13.84
N PRO A 170 -15.36 9.38 -13.57
CA PRO A 170 -14.67 10.17 -14.59
C PRO A 170 -14.29 9.33 -15.81
N LEU A 171 -13.90 8.06 -15.65
CA LEU A 171 -13.52 7.22 -16.78
C LEU A 171 -14.71 6.75 -17.61
N ASN A 172 -15.89 6.61 -17.01
CA ASN A 172 -17.13 6.23 -17.68
C ASN A 172 -17.88 7.45 -18.30
N THR A 173 -17.28 8.64 -18.27
CA THR A 173 -17.81 9.84 -18.95
C THR A 173 -17.10 10.09 -20.28
N GLU A 174 -17.75 10.83 -21.19
CA GLU A 174 -17.14 11.23 -22.46
C GLU A 174 -15.74 11.85 -22.24
N TRP A 175 -14.77 11.46 -23.07
CA TRP A 175 -13.38 11.92 -22.97
C TRP A 175 -12.67 11.56 -21.66
N LEU A 176 -13.04 10.46 -20.97
CA LEU A 176 -12.42 10.04 -19.70
C LEU A 176 -12.46 11.15 -18.63
N GLY A 177 -13.47 12.01 -18.67
CA GLY A 177 -13.62 13.13 -17.75
C GLY A 177 -12.63 14.28 -17.99
N LEU A 178 -11.83 14.25 -19.07
CA LEU A 178 -10.92 15.36 -19.42
C LEU A 178 -11.67 16.67 -19.66
N LYS A 179 -12.92 16.60 -20.13
CA LYS A 179 -13.79 17.77 -20.30
C LYS A 179 -14.02 18.50 -18.97
N ASP A 180 -14.22 17.75 -17.88
CA ASP A 180 -14.41 18.28 -16.53
C ASP A 180 -13.11 18.90 -15.99
N VAL A 181 -11.96 18.32 -16.32
CA VAL A 181 -10.65 18.86 -15.93
C VAL A 181 -10.35 20.17 -16.67
N MET A 182 -10.71 20.27 -17.95
CA MET A 182 -10.51 21.47 -18.75
C MET A 182 -11.51 22.59 -18.43
N HIS A 183 -12.71 22.26 -17.96
CA HIS A 183 -13.75 23.22 -17.60
C HIS A 183 -14.28 22.99 -16.17
N PRO A 184 -13.44 23.15 -15.14
CA PRO A 184 -13.76 22.74 -13.78
C PRO A 184 -14.96 23.49 -13.19
N ARG A 185 -15.16 24.76 -13.56
CA ARG A 185 -16.31 25.55 -13.10
C ARG A 185 -17.64 25.00 -13.62
N GLN A 186 -17.68 24.60 -14.89
CA GLN A 186 -18.90 24.06 -15.51
C GLN A 186 -19.25 22.69 -14.91
N ALA A 187 -18.25 21.83 -14.71
CA ALA A 187 -18.44 20.53 -14.07
C ALA A 187 -18.96 20.66 -12.63
N ILE A 188 -18.48 21.64 -11.86
CA ILE A 188 -18.97 21.92 -10.51
C ILE A 188 -20.43 22.40 -10.53
N ASP A 189 -20.75 23.34 -11.40
CA ASP A 189 -22.12 23.88 -11.51
C ASP A 189 -23.12 22.78 -11.92
N GLU A 190 -22.72 21.87 -12.79
CA GLU A 190 -23.52 20.73 -13.22
C GLU A 190 -23.73 19.71 -12.08
N ARG A 191 -22.68 19.39 -11.32
CA ARG A 191 -22.79 18.54 -10.11
C ARG A 191 -23.70 19.16 -9.05
N LEU A 192 -23.58 20.47 -8.79
CA LEU A 192 -24.45 21.19 -7.86
C LEU A 192 -25.91 21.20 -8.33
N ARG A 193 -26.13 21.29 -9.65
CA ARG A 193 -27.48 21.17 -10.24
C ARG A 193 -28.09 19.80 -10.03
N VAL A 194 -27.33 18.73 -10.21
CA VAL A 194 -27.78 17.35 -9.98
C VAL A 194 -28.08 17.13 -8.49
N GLN A 195 -27.16 17.53 -7.60
CA GLN A 195 -27.35 17.43 -6.15
C GLN A 195 -28.59 18.19 -5.66
N ARG A 196 -28.88 19.37 -6.22
CA ARG A 196 -30.09 20.14 -5.90
C ARG A 196 -31.37 19.47 -6.40
N LYS A 197 -31.32 18.73 -7.51
CA LYS A 197 -32.46 17.92 -8.00
C LYS A 197 -32.69 16.68 -7.14
N GLU A 198 -31.63 16.09 -6.60
CA GLU A 198 -31.69 14.92 -5.70
C GLU A 198 -31.97 15.30 -4.23
N GLY A 199 -32.03 16.60 -3.90
CA GLY A 199 -32.34 17.10 -2.56
C GLY A 199 -31.20 16.93 -1.55
N ILE A 200 -29.97 16.72 -2.02
CA ILE A 200 -28.78 16.55 -1.19
C ILE A 200 -28.24 17.90 -0.71
N VAL A 201 -28.43 18.96 -1.52
CA VAL A 201 -27.97 20.35 -1.28
C VAL A 201 -29.06 21.34 -1.62
#